data_AF-A0A2P7TA43-F1
#
_entry.id   AF-A0A2P7TA43-F1
#
_cell.length_a   1.000
_cell.length_b   1.000
_cell.length_c   1.000
_cell.angle_alpha   90.00
_cell.angle_beta   90.00
_cell.angle_gamma   90.00
#
_symmetry.space_group_name_H-M   'P 1'
#
loop_
_entity.id
_entity.type
_entity.pdbx_description
1 polymer ?
#
loop_
_entity_poly.entity_id
_entity_poly.type
_entity_poly.pdbx_seq_one_letter_code
_entity_poly.pdbx_strand_id
1 'polypeptide(L)'
;MFSGGTLTAGGNKDGDNSCILFCIKDNLPHVSLFGGAWGNAILQGKMKVNGLIPIAKETAHIIPENFLPDDVETLPSVYTYLQLEMFTRRENSKDAPFEKYIESSLDVVETSQMIYHVETIQAGTPFYMKVVLEDVTDIEFAAFLSALANFNTMPVVGGKGAVGLGQIEMHSLEWSEVSKIGNHVNIDRNLTTANLYERFLKENQQQVKTVLRDLG
;
A
#
# COMPACT_ATOMS: atom_id res chain seq x y z
N MET A 1 -10.59 6.36 16.43
CA MET A 1 -10.08 7.43 17.30
C MET A 1 -8.85 6.88 18.00
N PHE A 2 -7.65 7.34 17.65
CA PHE A 2 -6.44 7.08 18.45
C PHE A 2 -6.06 8.41 19.09
N SER A 3 -6.21 8.48 20.43
CA SER A 3 -5.68 9.57 21.24
C SER A 3 -4.17 9.36 21.36
N GLY A 4 -3.40 9.94 20.45
CA GLY A 4 -1.94 9.92 20.49
C GLY A 4 -1.41 10.76 21.65
N GLY A 5 -0.62 10.15 22.52
CA GLY A 5 0.10 10.84 23.59
C GLY A 5 1.10 11.85 23.04
N THR A 6 1.19 12.98 23.70
CA THR A 6 2.13 14.07 23.42
C THR A 6 3.56 13.62 23.76
N LEU A 7 4.44 13.57 22.76
CA LEU A 7 5.88 13.57 22.98
C LEU A 7 6.40 14.99 22.75
N THR A 8 6.68 15.70 23.83
CA THR A 8 7.49 16.93 23.77
C THR A 8 8.74 16.74 24.60
N ALA A 9 9.90 16.76 23.95
CA ALA A 9 11.14 17.23 24.54
C ALA A 9 12.13 17.60 23.42
N GLY A 10 12.21 18.89 23.09
CA GLY A 10 13.20 19.43 22.15
C GLY A 10 12.66 20.60 21.36
N GLY A 11 12.62 21.77 21.98
CA GLY A 11 12.10 22.99 21.36
C GLY A 11 12.92 23.39 20.14
N ASN A 12 12.22 23.56 19.02
CA ASN A 12 12.53 24.59 18.05
C ASN A 12 11.21 25.27 17.67
N LYS A 13 11.30 26.53 17.23
CA LYS A 13 10.17 27.42 16.99
C LYS A 13 9.35 26.90 15.80
N ASP A 14 8.39 26.01 16.06
CA ASP A 14 7.47 25.50 15.04
C ASP A 14 6.44 26.58 14.70
N GLY A 15 6.79 27.44 13.75
CA GLY A 15 5.82 28.28 13.06
C GLY A 15 4.79 27.39 12.38
N ASP A 16 3.54 27.55 12.80
CA ASP A 16 2.31 27.10 12.15
C ASP A 16 2.41 25.86 11.23
N ASN A 17 2.88 24.73 11.79
CA ASN A 17 2.87 23.43 11.11
C ASN A 17 1.47 23.12 10.54
N SER A 18 0.40 23.65 11.15
CA SER A 18 -0.97 23.44 10.68
C SER A 18 -1.22 24.02 9.28
N CYS A 19 -0.77 25.25 9.02
CA CYS A 19 -0.91 25.90 7.72
C CYS A 19 -0.16 25.14 6.61
N ILE A 20 1.07 24.69 6.89
CA ILE A 20 1.86 23.89 5.95
C ILE A 20 1.16 22.55 5.67
N LEU A 21 0.61 21.90 6.68
CA LEU A 21 -0.12 20.63 6.54
C LEU A 21 -1.42 20.77 5.72
N PHE A 22 -2.15 21.88 5.88
CA PHE A 22 -3.29 22.21 5.02
C PHE A 22 -2.86 22.47 3.58
N CYS A 23 -1.82 23.29 3.39
CA CYS A 23 -1.26 23.54 2.05
C CYS A 23 -0.83 22.25 1.35
N ILE A 24 -0.24 21.29 2.07
CA ILE A 24 0.12 19.99 1.50
C ILE A 24 -1.11 19.22 1.04
N LYS A 25 -2.17 19.15 1.87
CA LYS A 25 -3.39 18.41 1.53
C LYS A 25 -4.13 19.01 0.34
N ASP A 26 -4.19 20.34 0.27
CA ASP A 26 -4.89 21.04 -0.81
C ASP A 26 -4.18 20.91 -2.16
N ASN A 27 -2.85 20.77 -2.15
CA ASN A 27 -2.05 20.74 -3.38
C ASN A 27 -1.62 19.33 -3.78
N LEU A 28 -1.58 18.37 -2.86
CA LEU A 28 -1.18 16.98 -3.11
C LEU A 28 -2.34 16.02 -2.79
N PRO A 29 -3.22 15.72 -3.77
CA PRO A 29 -4.37 14.84 -3.57
C PRO A 29 -4.01 13.47 -2.98
N HIS A 30 -2.86 12.91 -3.33
CA HIS A 30 -2.38 11.64 -2.75
C HIS A 30 -2.10 11.75 -1.24
N VAL A 31 -1.58 12.87 -0.75
CA VAL A 31 -1.32 13.06 0.69
C VAL A 31 -2.62 13.25 1.45
N SER A 32 -3.59 13.97 0.87
CA SER A 32 -4.93 14.06 1.46
C SER A 32 -5.64 12.71 1.49
N LEU A 33 -5.51 11.91 0.42
CA LEU A 33 -6.13 10.60 0.28
C LEU A 33 -5.50 9.54 1.19
N PHE A 34 -4.19 9.32 1.09
CA PHE A 34 -3.48 8.26 1.81
C PHE A 34 -3.04 8.67 3.22
N GLY A 35 -2.91 9.97 3.47
CA GLY A 35 -2.28 10.47 4.68
C GLY A 35 -0.75 10.39 4.60
N GLY A 36 -0.11 10.55 5.74
CA GLY A 36 1.34 10.47 5.86
C GLY A 36 1.84 10.91 7.23
N ALA A 37 3.15 10.77 7.45
CA ALA A 37 3.82 11.33 8.61
C ALA A 37 4.87 12.33 8.14
N TRP A 38 4.89 13.52 8.75
CA TRP A 38 5.84 14.58 8.44
C TRP A 38 6.40 15.21 9.71
N GLY A 39 7.71 15.08 9.93
CA GLY A 39 8.34 15.50 11.18
C GLY A 39 7.66 14.85 12.40
N ASN A 40 7.14 15.68 13.30
CA ASN A 40 6.38 15.23 14.48
C ASN A 40 4.86 15.21 14.27
N ALA A 41 4.37 15.44 13.06
CA ALA A 41 2.94 15.48 12.74
C ALA A 41 2.49 14.25 11.94
N ILE A 42 1.29 13.74 12.26
CA ILE A 42 0.63 12.67 11.52
C ILE A 42 -0.56 13.27 10.77
N LEU A 43 -0.56 13.13 9.44
CA LEU A 43 -1.66 13.49 8.57
C LEU A 43 -2.56 12.28 8.38
N GLN A 44 -3.79 12.37 8.91
CA GLN A 44 -4.80 11.38 8.64
C GLN A 44 -5.29 11.49 7.18
N GLY A 45 -5.25 10.37 6.47
CA GLY A 45 -5.83 10.20 5.14
C GLY A 45 -7.32 9.88 5.16
N LYS A 46 -7.95 10.00 4.00
CA LYS A 46 -9.38 9.70 3.75
C LYS A 46 -9.64 8.26 3.31
N MET A 47 -8.59 7.52 2.91
CA MET A 47 -8.69 6.12 2.50
C MET A 47 -8.47 5.19 3.69
N LYS A 48 -9.34 4.18 3.82
CA LYS A 48 -9.19 3.05 4.73
C LYS A 48 -9.08 1.78 3.91
N VAL A 49 -8.08 0.95 4.23
CA VAL A 49 -7.84 -0.33 3.56
C VAL A 49 -7.94 -1.43 4.59
N ASN A 50 -8.83 -2.39 4.35
CA ASN A 50 -8.91 -3.60 5.16
C ASN A 50 -7.76 -4.56 4.78
N GLY A 51 -7.43 -5.48 5.70
CA GLY A 51 -6.48 -6.54 5.39
C GLY A 51 -6.92 -7.39 4.20
N LEU A 52 -5.93 -8.02 3.53
CA LEU A 52 -6.17 -9.07 2.54
C LEU A 52 -6.69 -10.31 3.29
N ILE A 53 -7.95 -10.64 3.07
CA ILE A 53 -8.61 -11.79 3.70
C ILE A 53 -8.63 -12.91 2.67
N PRO A 54 -7.98 -14.08 2.92
CA PRO A 54 -8.07 -15.21 2.00
C PRO A 54 -9.52 -15.68 1.93
N ILE A 55 -10.03 -16.01 0.75
CA ILE A 55 -11.36 -16.61 0.59
C ILE A 55 -11.23 -18.10 0.94
N ALA A 56 -11.56 -18.45 2.19
CA ALA A 56 -11.39 -19.77 2.78
C ALA A 56 -12.61 -20.13 3.64
N LYS A 57 -12.70 -21.39 4.06
CA LYS A 57 -13.80 -21.86 4.92
C LYS A 57 -13.93 -21.06 6.21
N GLU A 58 -12.81 -20.72 6.84
CA GLU A 58 -12.79 -20.00 8.12
C GLU A 58 -13.18 -18.52 7.99
N THR A 59 -12.98 -17.92 6.81
CA THR A 59 -13.17 -16.48 6.57
C THR A 59 -14.41 -16.16 5.75
N ALA A 60 -15.08 -17.16 5.18
CA ALA A 60 -16.25 -16.96 4.32
C ALA A 60 -17.32 -16.06 4.97
N HIS A 61 -17.56 -16.23 6.27
CA HIS A 61 -18.59 -15.49 7.02
C HIS A 61 -18.37 -13.97 7.15
N ILE A 62 -17.16 -13.44 6.86
CA ILE A 62 -16.87 -12.00 6.87
C ILE A 62 -16.77 -11.39 5.47
N ILE A 63 -16.87 -12.20 4.42
CA ILE A 63 -16.74 -11.79 3.03
C ILE A 63 -18.16 -11.66 2.43
N PRO A 64 -18.45 -10.61 1.65
CA PRO A 64 -19.75 -10.47 1.01
C PRO A 64 -20.05 -11.62 0.03
N GLU A 65 -21.32 -12.07 -0.01
CA GLU A 65 -21.75 -13.26 -0.75
C GLU A 65 -21.42 -13.22 -2.26
N ASN A 66 -21.43 -12.03 -2.86
CA ASN A 66 -21.11 -11.85 -4.29
C ASN A 66 -19.64 -12.12 -4.65
N PHE A 67 -18.74 -12.19 -3.65
CA PHE A 67 -17.34 -12.57 -3.84
C PHE A 67 -17.04 -14.01 -3.41
N LEU A 68 -18.05 -14.74 -2.94
CA LEU A 68 -17.94 -16.15 -2.57
C LEU A 68 -18.41 -17.05 -3.73
N PRO A 69 -17.90 -18.28 -3.84
CA PRO A 69 -18.44 -19.27 -4.76
C PRO A 69 -19.86 -19.68 -4.34
N ASP A 70 -20.66 -20.17 -5.29
CA ASP A 70 -22.04 -20.62 -5.06
C ASP A 70 -22.14 -21.69 -3.96
N ASP A 71 -21.14 -22.59 -3.88
CA ASP A 71 -21.04 -23.61 -2.84
C ASP A 71 -19.88 -23.31 -1.88
N VAL A 72 -20.18 -22.60 -0.80
CA VAL A 72 -19.22 -22.21 0.25
C VAL A 72 -18.59 -23.41 0.96
N GLU A 73 -19.27 -24.57 1.01
CA GLU A 73 -18.72 -25.77 1.65
C GLU A 73 -17.54 -26.38 0.87
N THR A 74 -17.39 -26.02 -0.41
CA THR A 74 -16.25 -26.43 -1.25
C THR A 74 -14.98 -25.63 -0.98
N LEU A 75 -15.06 -24.55 -0.20
CA LEU A 75 -13.88 -23.74 0.11
C LEU A 75 -12.86 -24.55 0.92
N PRO A 76 -11.57 -24.49 0.54
CA PRO A 76 -10.53 -25.13 1.32
C PRO A 76 -10.32 -24.38 2.65
N SER A 77 -9.67 -25.05 3.59
CA SER A 77 -9.19 -24.41 4.81
C SER A 77 -8.04 -23.45 4.47
N VAL A 78 -7.91 -22.36 5.22
CA VAL A 78 -6.78 -21.42 5.06
C VAL A 78 -5.41 -22.12 5.15
N TYR A 79 -5.30 -23.20 5.92
CA TYR A 79 -4.06 -23.97 6.05
C TYR A 79 -3.66 -24.67 4.75
N THR A 80 -4.61 -24.96 3.86
CA THR A 80 -4.32 -25.52 2.53
C THR A 80 -3.59 -24.53 1.64
N TYR A 81 -3.73 -23.23 1.89
CA TYR A 81 -3.04 -22.18 1.15
C TYR A 81 -1.61 -21.92 1.64
N LEU A 82 -1.19 -22.49 2.76
CA LEU A 82 0.16 -22.27 3.30
C LEU A 82 1.14 -23.25 2.68
N GLN A 83 2.31 -22.75 2.31
CA GLN A 83 3.44 -23.54 1.85
C GLN A 83 4.73 -23.06 2.52
N LEU A 84 5.73 -23.94 2.59
CA LEU A 84 7.05 -23.59 3.10
C LEU A 84 8.03 -23.49 1.94
N GLU A 85 8.56 -22.30 1.72
CA GLU A 85 9.62 -22.06 0.75
C GLU A 85 10.99 -22.02 1.43
N MET A 86 11.94 -22.70 0.82
CA MET A 86 13.32 -22.74 1.27
C MET A 86 14.13 -21.64 0.60
N PHE A 87 14.73 -20.78 1.41
CA PHE A 87 15.67 -19.76 0.95
C PHE A 87 17.05 -19.99 1.55
N THR A 88 18.06 -19.56 0.81
CA THR A 88 19.42 -19.46 1.32
C THR A 88 19.77 -18.00 1.52
N ARG A 89 20.51 -17.70 2.60
CA ARG A 89 21.08 -16.36 2.76
C ARG A 89 22.23 -16.22 1.78
N ARG A 90 22.21 -15.20 0.93
CA ARG A 90 23.39 -14.83 0.14
C ARG A 90 24.46 -14.36 1.11
N GLU A 91 25.63 -14.98 1.01
CA GLU A 91 26.80 -14.57 1.78
C GLU A 91 27.67 -13.65 0.92
N ASN A 92 27.84 -12.41 1.36
CA ASN A 92 28.56 -11.39 0.58
C ASN A 92 30.08 -11.40 0.84
N SER A 93 30.56 -12.28 1.74
CA SER A 93 32.00 -12.40 2.09
C SER A 93 32.87 -12.80 0.90
N LYS A 94 32.29 -13.35 -0.17
CA LYS A 94 32.97 -13.77 -1.41
C LYS A 94 32.64 -12.89 -2.63
N ASP A 95 31.94 -11.78 -2.45
CA ASP A 95 31.73 -10.84 -3.55
C ASP A 95 33.05 -10.09 -3.85
N ALA A 96 33.52 -10.15 -5.10
CA ALA A 96 34.81 -9.63 -5.58
C ALA A 96 35.22 -8.20 -5.12
N PRO A 97 34.31 -7.23 -4.87
CA PRO A 97 34.68 -5.91 -4.34
C PRO A 97 35.18 -5.92 -2.89
N PHE A 98 34.82 -6.93 -2.10
CA PHE A 98 35.14 -7.00 -0.66
C PHE A 98 36.41 -7.80 -0.36
N GLU A 99 36.91 -8.57 -1.33
CA GLU A 99 38.11 -9.41 -1.21
C GLU A 99 39.36 -8.60 -0.83
N LYS A 100 39.44 -7.34 -1.31
CA LYS A 100 40.50 -6.38 -0.94
C LYS A 100 40.51 -6.01 0.55
N TYR A 101 39.38 -6.15 1.25
CA TYR A 101 39.20 -5.73 2.64
C TYR A 101 39.21 -6.91 3.62
N ILE A 102 39.40 -8.14 3.13
CA ILE A 102 39.53 -9.33 3.95
C ILE A 102 41.02 -9.53 4.25
N GLU A 103 41.43 -9.31 5.50
CA GLU A 103 42.79 -9.61 5.95
C GLU A 103 43.05 -11.12 5.83
N SER A 104 44.10 -11.48 5.07
CA SER A 104 44.46 -12.87 4.74
C SER A 104 44.93 -13.72 5.93
N SER A 105 45.08 -13.12 7.11
CA SER A 105 45.54 -13.77 8.35
C SER A 105 44.42 -14.15 9.33
N LEU A 106 43.15 -13.95 8.96
CA LEU A 106 42.02 -14.41 9.76
C LEU A 106 41.71 -15.87 9.42
N ASP A 107 41.59 -16.72 10.43
CA ASP A 107 41.17 -18.12 10.26
C ASP A 107 39.91 -18.15 9.38
N VAL A 108 39.97 -18.92 8.29
CA VAL A 108 38.82 -19.13 7.40
C VAL A 108 37.79 -19.91 8.20
N VAL A 109 36.90 -19.19 8.90
CA VAL A 109 35.73 -19.78 9.51
C VAL A 109 34.91 -20.35 8.36
N GLU A 110 34.71 -21.68 8.35
CA GLU A 110 33.78 -22.30 7.41
C GLU A 110 32.38 -21.75 7.69
N THR A 111 32.00 -20.74 6.93
CA THR A 111 30.67 -20.16 6.96
C THR A 111 29.76 -21.10 6.16
N SER A 112 28.97 -21.89 6.88
CA SER A 112 27.92 -22.69 6.24
C SER A 112 26.84 -21.75 5.70
N GLN A 113 26.46 -21.96 4.43
CA GLN A 113 25.36 -21.22 3.83
C GLN A 113 24.07 -21.55 4.60
N MET A 114 23.55 -20.57 5.34
CA MET A 114 22.34 -20.78 6.15
C MET A 114 21.11 -20.95 5.26
N ILE A 115 20.41 -22.06 5.49
CA ILE A 115 19.10 -22.38 4.91
C ILE A 115 18.04 -21.95 5.93
N TYR A 116 17.03 -21.20 5.48
CA TYR A 116 15.87 -20.85 6.29
C TYR A 116 14.59 -21.12 5.49
N HIS A 117 13.52 -21.45 6.21
CA HIS A 117 12.20 -21.66 5.63
C HIS A 117 11.34 -20.43 5.91
N VAL A 118 10.58 -20.01 4.92
CA VAL A 118 9.58 -18.94 5.03
C VAL A 118 8.24 -19.54 4.67
N GLU A 119 7.25 -19.35 5.54
CA GLU A 119 5.87 -19.66 5.21
C GLU A 119 5.38 -18.63 4.18
N THR A 120 4.96 -19.11 3.02
CA THR A 120 4.37 -18.30 1.95
C THR A 120 2.95 -18.78 1.67
N ILE A 121 2.19 -17.92 1.01
CA ILE A 121 0.86 -18.29 0.52
C ILE A 121 1.01 -18.83 -0.90
N GLN A 122 0.36 -19.96 -1.17
CA GLN A 122 0.38 -20.61 -2.47
C GLN A 122 -0.20 -19.69 -3.55
N ALA A 123 0.44 -19.69 -4.72
CA ALA A 123 -0.07 -18.99 -5.90
C ALA A 123 -1.49 -19.46 -6.26
N GLY A 124 -2.34 -18.52 -6.66
CA GLY A 124 -3.75 -18.78 -6.96
C GLY A 124 -4.68 -18.74 -5.74
N THR A 125 -4.16 -18.45 -4.55
CA THR A 125 -5.01 -18.18 -3.38
C THR A 125 -5.85 -16.92 -3.62
N PRO A 126 -7.19 -17.03 -3.62
CA PRO A 126 -8.07 -15.89 -3.82
C PRO A 126 -8.17 -15.05 -2.55
N PHE A 127 -8.16 -13.72 -2.69
CA PHE A 127 -8.27 -12.77 -1.59
C PHE A 127 -9.41 -11.78 -1.80
N TYR A 128 -10.06 -11.41 -0.71
CA TYR A 128 -10.95 -10.27 -0.61
C TYR A 128 -10.24 -9.10 0.09
N MET A 129 -10.32 -7.92 -0.51
CA MET A 129 -9.85 -6.67 0.09
C MET A 129 -10.91 -5.60 -0.07
N LYS A 130 -11.20 -4.90 1.03
CA LYS A 130 -12.13 -3.77 1.02
C LYS A 130 -11.36 -2.46 1.16
N VAL A 131 -11.63 -1.52 0.26
CA VAL A 131 -11.16 -0.14 0.33
C VAL A 131 -12.36 0.77 0.54
N VAL A 132 -12.24 1.70 1.48
CA VAL A 132 -13.28 2.71 1.78
C VAL A 132 -12.66 4.08 1.61
N LEU A 133 -13.35 4.94 0.85
CA LEU A 133 -12.99 6.33 0.64
C LEU A 133 -14.00 7.21 1.38
N GLU A 134 -13.54 8.00 2.34
CA GLU A 134 -14.40 8.85 3.19
C GLU A 134 -14.30 10.31 2.75
N ASP A 135 -15.43 10.91 2.36
CA ASP A 135 -15.54 12.34 2.01
C ASP A 135 -14.46 12.82 1.00
N VAL A 136 -14.22 12.01 -0.03
CA VAL A 136 -13.28 12.32 -1.11
C VAL A 136 -13.91 13.25 -2.14
N THR A 137 -13.12 14.21 -2.60
CA THR A 137 -13.43 15.05 -3.77
C THR A 137 -13.22 14.28 -5.07
N ASP A 138 -13.77 14.78 -6.17
CA ASP A 138 -13.57 14.18 -7.50
C ASP A 138 -12.09 14.08 -7.89
N ILE A 139 -11.27 15.05 -7.47
CA ILE A 139 -9.82 15.06 -7.74
C ILE A 139 -9.12 13.98 -6.91
N GLU A 140 -9.48 13.82 -5.63
CA GLU A 140 -8.93 12.76 -4.77
C GLU A 140 -9.34 11.36 -5.25
N PHE A 141 -10.58 11.21 -5.72
CA PHE A 141 -11.05 9.97 -6.34
C PHE A 141 -10.32 9.68 -7.65
N ALA A 142 -10.11 10.68 -8.51
CA ALA A 142 -9.29 10.54 -9.72
C ALA A 142 -7.84 10.17 -9.40
N ALA A 143 -7.26 10.76 -8.35
CA ALA A 143 -5.92 10.43 -7.88
C ALA A 143 -5.85 8.97 -7.36
N PHE A 144 -6.88 8.50 -6.67
CA PHE A 144 -7.01 7.09 -6.27
C PHE A 144 -7.00 6.16 -7.49
N LEU A 145 -7.83 6.44 -8.50
CA LEU A 145 -7.90 5.62 -9.72
C LEU A 145 -6.56 5.62 -10.48
N SER A 146 -5.88 6.75 -10.55
CA SER A 146 -4.53 6.85 -11.15
C SER A 146 -3.51 6.00 -10.39
N ALA A 147 -3.54 6.04 -9.06
CA ALA A 147 -2.68 5.19 -8.23
C ALA A 147 -2.99 3.69 -8.42
N LEU A 148 -4.27 3.32 -8.50
CA LEU A 148 -4.68 1.95 -8.75
C LEU A 148 -4.27 1.45 -10.14
N ALA A 149 -4.41 2.29 -11.17
CA ALA A 149 -3.96 1.97 -12.52
C ALA A 149 -2.44 1.76 -12.58
N ASN A 150 -1.67 2.62 -11.89
CA ASN A 150 -0.22 2.46 -11.77
C ASN A 150 0.15 1.19 -11.00
N PHE A 151 -0.54 0.90 -9.89
CA PHE A 151 -0.33 -0.33 -9.12
C PHE A 151 -0.58 -1.58 -9.96
N ASN A 152 -1.60 -1.56 -10.81
CA ASN A 152 -1.95 -2.68 -11.69
C ASN A 152 -0.91 -2.96 -12.79
N THR A 153 0.04 -2.05 -13.03
CA THR A 153 1.15 -2.32 -13.99
C THR A 153 2.16 -3.32 -13.44
N MET A 154 2.38 -3.32 -12.12
CA MET A 154 3.27 -4.25 -11.43
C MET A 154 2.76 -4.49 -9.99
N PRO A 155 1.66 -5.24 -9.84
CA PRO A 155 0.99 -5.42 -8.56
C PRO A 155 1.77 -6.40 -7.69
N VAL A 156 2.51 -5.86 -6.72
CA VAL A 156 3.29 -6.65 -5.75
C VAL A 156 2.94 -6.22 -4.33
N VAL A 157 2.62 -7.18 -3.47
CA VAL A 157 2.33 -6.99 -2.05
C VAL A 157 3.31 -7.78 -1.20
N GLY A 158 3.81 -7.15 -0.14
CA GLY A 158 4.73 -7.78 0.81
C GLY A 158 6.20 -7.64 0.42
N GLY A 159 7.04 -8.44 1.06
CA GLY A 159 8.50 -8.41 0.88
C GLY A 159 8.96 -9.30 -0.27
N LYS A 160 10.26 -9.22 -0.59
CA LYS A 160 10.93 -10.13 -1.56
C LYS A 160 10.36 -10.10 -2.99
N GLY A 161 9.71 -9.00 -3.40
CA GLY A 161 9.27 -8.80 -4.79
C GLY A 161 10.38 -8.97 -5.83
N ALA A 162 11.62 -8.63 -5.47
CA ALA A 162 12.80 -8.80 -6.35
C ALA A 162 13.11 -10.27 -6.72
N VAL A 163 12.60 -11.25 -5.96
CA VAL A 163 12.73 -12.69 -6.27
C VAL A 163 11.42 -13.31 -6.75
N GLY A 164 10.44 -12.49 -7.15
CA GLY A 164 9.18 -12.94 -7.73
C GLY A 164 8.05 -13.22 -6.73
N LEU A 165 8.24 -12.94 -5.44
CA LEU A 165 7.18 -13.12 -4.44
C LEU A 165 6.18 -11.96 -4.42
N GLY A 166 4.95 -12.27 -3.99
CA GLY A 166 3.95 -11.25 -3.67
C GLY A 166 3.19 -10.69 -4.87
N GLN A 167 3.36 -11.25 -6.06
CA GLN A 167 2.57 -10.88 -7.22
C GLN A 167 1.08 -11.20 -6.99
N ILE A 168 0.21 -10.26 -7.32
CA ILE A 168 -1.24 -10.45 -7.23
C ILE A 168 -1.92 -10.07 -8.54
N GLU A 169 -3.09 -10.62 -8.79
CA GLU A 169 -3.94 -10.23 -9.93
C GLU A 169 -5.27 -9.69 -9.40
N MET A 170 -5.73 -8.58 -9.97
CA MET A 170 -7.05 -8.02 -9.66
C MET A 170 -8.10 -8.65 -10.58
N HIS A 171 -8.84 -9.65 -10.06
CA HIS A 171 -9.87 -10.36 -10.83
C HIS A 171 -11.19 -9.61 -10.94
N SER A 172 -11.69 -9.06 -9.83
CA SER A 172 -12.96 -8.34 -9.77
C SER A 172 -12.82 -7.08 -8.95
N LEU A 173 -13.49 -6.02 -9.41
CA LEU A 173 -13.56 -4.75 -8.72
C LEU A 173 -15.00 -4.26 -8.75
N GLU A 174 -15.65 -4.26 -7.60
CA GLU A 174 -16.99 -3.72 -7.46
C GLU A 174 -16.97 -2.45 -6.61
N TRP A 175 -17.75 -1.46 -7.05
CA TRP A 175 -17.88 -0.17 -6.40
C TRP A 175 -19.33 0.05 -5.96
N SER A 176 -19.54 0.18 -4.65
CA SER A 176 -20.78 0.70 -4.09
C SER A 176 -20.55 2.08 -3.50
N GLU A 177 -21.43 3.02 -3.85
CA GLU A 177 -21.47 4.33 -3.21
C GLU A 177 -22.39 4.24 -2.00
N VAL A 178 -21.86 4.54 -0.81
CA VAL A 178 -22.63 4.56 0.43
C VAL A 178 -22.65 6.00 0.94
N SER A 179 -23.43 6.86 0.27
CA SER A 179 -23.69 8.22 0.76
C SER A 179 -24.72 8.15 1.89
N LYS A 180 -24.45 8.86 3.00
CA LYS A 180 -25.29 8.81 4.22
C LYS A 180 -26.65 9.52 4.07
N ILE A 181 -26.96 10.07 2.91
CA ILE A 181 -28.25 10.68 2.57
C ILE A 181 -28.47 10.42 1.10
N GLY A 182 -29.66 9.93 0.73
CA GLY A 182 -30.06 9.70 -0.63
C GLY A 182 -29.69 10.87 -1.53
N ASN A 183 -28.74 10.62 -2.42
CA ASN A 183 -28.54 11.24 -3.72
C ASN A 183 -27.43 10.42 -4.36
N HIS A 184 -27.82 9.62 -5.35
CA HIS A 184 -26.89 9.01 -6.28
C HIS A 184 -26.07 10.14 -6.89
N VAL A 185 -24.75 10.16 -6.67
CA VAL A 185 -23.91 10.84 -7.64
C VAL A 185 -23.90 9.90 -8.83
N ASN A 186 -24.68 10.24 -9.85
CA ASN A 186 -24.56 9.61 -11.15
C ASN A 186 -23.20 10.04 -11.71
N ILE A 187 -22.14 9.37 -11.27
CA ILE A 187 -20.84 9.47 -11.90
C ILE A 187 -21.08 8.83 -13.26
N ASP A 188 -21.16 9.65 -14.30
CA ASP A 188 -21.11 9.18 -15.66
C ASP A 188 -19.72 8.53 -15.85
N ARG A 189 -19.64 7.22 -15.55
CA ARG A 189 -18.40 6.42 -15.44
C ARG A 189 -17.74 6.15 -16.80
N ASN A 190 -18.04 6.95 -17.81
CA ASN A 190 -17.39 6.92 -19.10
C ASN A 190 -16.40 8.08 -19.22
N LEU A 191 -15.11 7.73 -19.16
CA LEU A 191 -13.96 8.52 -19.65
C LEU A 191 -13.62 9.88 -19.01
N THR A 192 -14.46 10.48 -18.16
CA THR A 192 -14.16 11.82 -17.62
C THR A 192 -13.15 11.80 -16.48
N THR A 193 -13.19 10.83 -15.57
CA THR A 193 -12.35 10.82 -14.35
C THR A 193 -10.88 10.47 -14.60
N ALA A 194 -10.57 9.64 -15.60
CA ALA A 194 -9.20 9.17 -15.85
C ALA A 194 -8.22 10.32 -16.14
N ASN A 195 -8.70 11.37 -16.80
CA ASN A 195 -7.89 12.53 -17.16
C ASN A 195 -8.01 13.70 -16.17
N LEU A 196 -8.92 13.65 -15.19
CA LEU A 196 -9.10 14.75 -14.23
C LEU A 196 -7.83 14.97 -13.42
N TYR A 197 -7.22 13.89 -12.93
CA TYR A 197 -6.01 13.99 -12.15
C TYR A 197 -4.82 14.46 -12.99
N GLU A 198 -4.66 13.94 -14.21
CA GLU A 198 -3.61 14.42 -15.12
C GLU A 198 -3.77 15.90 -15.47
N ARG A 199 -5.01 16.35 -15.70
CA ARG A 199 -5.34 17.74 -15.97
C ARG A 199 -5.02 18.61 -14.76
N PHE A 200 -5.43 18.19 -13.56
CA PHE A 200 -5.07 18.87 -12.31
C PHE A 200 -3.56 19.03 -12.16
N LEU A 201 -2.78 17.98 -12.43
CA LEU A 201 -1.31 18.04 -12.37
C LEU A 201 -0.71 19.00 -13.41
N LYS A 202 -1.29 19.09 -14.61
CA LYS A 202 -0.86 20.03 -15.65
C LYS A 202 -1.16 21.48 -15.27
N GLU A 203 -2.35 21.74 -14.75
CA GLU A 203 -2.80 23.09 -14.37
C GLU A 203 -2.07 23.59 -13.11
N ASN A 204 -1.78 22.71 -12.15
CA ASN A 204 -1.20 23.07 -10.85
C ASN A 204 0.30 22.73 -10.74
N GLN A 205 0.96 22.43 -11.87
CA GLN A 205 2.33 21.90 -11.88
C GLN A 205 3.33 22.75 -11.08
N GLN A 206 3.26 24.08 -11.23
CA GLN A 206 4.19 24.99 -10.54
C GLN A 206 3.96 24.98 -9.04
N GLN A 207 2.70 25.00 -8.61
CA GLN A 207 2.32 25.00 -7.21
C GLN A 207 2.70 23.68 -6.53
N VAL A 208 2.45 22.55 -7.19
CA VAL A 208 2.88 21.21 -6.74
C VAL A 208 4.39 21.15 -6.59
N LYS A 209 5.16 21.66 -7.56
CA LYS A 209 6.62 21.69 -7.49
C LYS A 209 7.14 22.57 -6.35
N THR A 210 6.52 23.72 -6.12
CA THR A 210 6.87 24.60 -5.00
C THR A 210 6.65 23.89 -3.67
N VAL A 211 5.48 23.29 -3.46
CA VAL A 211 5.17 22.53 -2.23
C VAL A 211 6.16 21.39 -2.03
N LEU A 212 6.46 20.61 -3.07
CA LEU A 212 7.44 19.51 -2.97
C LEU A 212 8.86 19.98 -2.66
N ARG A 213 9.27 21.14 -3.19
CA ARG A 213 10.57 21.73 -2.89
C ARG A 213 10.65 22.21 -1.45
N ASP A 214 9.57 22.81 -0.96
CA ASP A 214 9.52 23.35 0.41
C ASP A 214 9.42 22.22 1.47
N LEU A 215 9.14 20.98 1.04
CA LEU A 215 9.24 19.77 1.85
C LEU A 215 10.67 19.21 1.93
N GLY A 216 11.49 19.32 0.88
CA GLY A 216 12.84 18.75 0.81
C GLY A 216 13.91 19.59 1.50
#